data_AF-A0AAU9XUE9-F1
#
_entry.id   AF-A0AAU9XUE9-F1
#
_cell.length_a   1.000
_cell.length_b   1.000
_cell.length_c   1.000
_cell.angle_alpha   90.00
_cell.angle_beta   90.00
_cell.angle_gamma   90.00
#
_symmetry.space_group_name_H-M   'P 1'
#
loop_
_entity.id
_entity.type
_entity.pdbx_description
1 polymer ?
#
loop_
_entity_poly.entity_id
_entity_poly.type
_entity_poly.pdbx_seq_one_letter_code
_entity_poly.pdbx_strand_id
1 'polypeptide(L)'
;MSNVLFLYAQADQTRSQELKDFLQGKLGSLAKVSTVSDALEDDSTLEDELFQSPCIVLVYTQESEKFLQEGAFDFNEEFVVFDGSITKAFLEEDEMAKRVIVIHYGWRPEQWFYDRIPKRIFHVSESLELKANPKVEQIVDTIKGIVKKNKK
;
A
#
# COMPACT_ATOMS: atom_id res chain seq x y z
N MET A 1 -18.09 -3.65 3.37
CA MET A 1 -17.31 -2.41 3.06
C MET A 1 -16.13 -2.81 2.21
N SER A 2 -15.58 -1.93 1.38
CA SER A 2 -14.39 -2.30 0.60
C SER A 2 -13.15 -2.24 1.49
N ASN A 3 -12.34 -3.29 1.46
CA ASN A 3 -11.08 -3.33 2.17
C ASN A 3 -9.98 -2.66 1.33
N VAL A 4 -9.08 -1.93 1.97
CA VAL A 4 -7.88 -1.36 1.36
C VAL A 4 -6.71 -1.95 2.12
N LEU A 5 -5.91 -2.77 1.44
CA LEU A 5 -4.74 -3.37 2.05
C LEU A 5 -3.62 -2.35 2.13
N PHE A 6 -3.08 -2.15 3.32
CA PHE A 6 -2.01 -1.21 3.59
C PHE A 6 -0.72 -1.98 3.87
N LEU A 7 0.20 -1.92 2.90
CA LEU A 7 1.42 -2.71 2.84
C LEU A 7 2.64 -1.81 3.07
N TYR A 8 3.43 -2.12 4.10
CA TYR A 8 4.64 -1.38 4.47
C TYR A 8 5.65 -2.31 5.16
N ALA A 9 6.93 -1.96 5.13
CA ALA A 9 7.99 -2.66 5.88
C ALA A 9 7.96 -2.27 7.36
N GLN A 10 8.17 -3.21 8.29
CA GLN A 10 8.13 -2.97 9.73
C GLN A 10 9.07 -1.86 10.19
N ALA A 11 10.22 -1.69 9.52
CA ALA A 11 11.14 -0.58 9.76
C ALA A 11 10.46 0.80 9.69
N ASP A 12 9.40 0.94 8.88
CA ASP A 12 8.63 2.16 8.66
C ASP A 12 7.27 2.16 9.37
N GLN A 13 7.04 1.23 10.31
CA GLN A 13 5.74 1.03 10.97
C GLN A 13 5.18 2.32 11.59
N THR A 14 6.00 3.08 12.34
CA THR A 14 5.52 4.26 13.09
C THR A 14 4.83 5.26 12.16
N ARG A 15 5.51 5.69 11.09
CA ARG A 15 4.97 6.66 10.13
C ARG A 15 3.86 6.06 9.26
N SER A 16 4.01 4.79 8.89
CA SER A 16 3.02 4.08 8.09
C SER A 16 1.69 3.94 8.83
N GLN A 17 1.73 3.72 10.15
CA GLN A 17 0.55 3.71 11.01
C GLN A 17 -0.09 5.09 11.10
N GLU A 18 0.68 6.17 11.27
CA GLU A 18 0.12 7.54 11.25
C GLU A 18 -0.60 7.85 9.93
N LEU A 19 0.00 7.47 8.79
CA LEU A 19 -0.63 7.63 7.48
C LEU A 19 -1.89 6.76 7.34
N LYS A 20 -1.84 5.51 7.80
CA LYS A 20 -2.99 4.59 7.82
C LYS A 20 -4.16 5.20 8.61
N ASP A 21 -3.92 5.65 9.84
CA ASP A 21 -4.95 6.25 10.69
C ASP A 21 -5.55 7.50 10.04
N PHE A 22 -4.71 8.33 9.43
CA PHE A 22 -5.17 9.51 8.71
C PHE A 22 -6.04 9.16 7.49
N LEU A 23 -5.61 8.17 6.69
CA LEU A 23 -6.38 7.66 5.55
C LEU A 23 -7.70 7.06 6.03
N GLN A 24 -7.70 6.27 7.10
CA GLN A 24 -8.89 5.68 7.69
C GLN A 24 -9.89 6.75 8.17
N GLY A 25 -9.41 7.83 8.80
CA GLY A 25 -10.24 8.97 9.19
C GLY A 25 -10.87 9.69 7.98
N LYS A 26 -10.11 9.87 6.89
CA LYS A 26 -10.58 10.54 5.66
C LYS A 26 -11.48 9.67 4.76
N LEU A 27 -11.26 8.36 4.77
CA LEU A 27 -12.08 7.37 4.07
C LEU A 27 -13.35 7.05 4.86
N GLY A 28 -13.31 7.11 6.19
CA GLY A 28 -14.45 6.86 7.06
C GLY A 28 -15.11 5.50 6.77
N SER A 29 -16.44 5.48 6.69
CA SER A 29 -17.20 4.25 6.39
C SER A 29 -17.17 3.81 4.92
N LEU A 30 -16.46 4.54 4.06
CA LEU A 30 -16.41 4.28 2.61
C LEU A 30 -15.50 3.07 2.30
N ALA A 31 -14.37 2.98 3.01
CA ALA A 31 -13.41 1.89 2.92
C ALA A 31 -12.70 1.68 4.27
N LYS A 32 -12.40 0.42 4.60
CA LYS A 32 -11.57 0.05 5.76
C LYS A 32 -10.13 -0.09 5.30
N VAL A 33 -9.19 0.60 5.94
CA VAL A 33 -7.75 0.49 5.68
C VAL A 33 -7.17 -0.51 6.67
N SER A 34 -6.93 -1.73 6.19
CA SER A 34 -6.45 -2.84 7.02
C SER A 34 -5.00 -3.14 6.66
N THR A 35 -4.19 -3.43 7.66
CA THR A 35 -2.82 -3.91 7.45
C THR A 35 -2.84 -5.40 7.19
N VAL A 36 -1.76 -5.95 6.64
CA VAL A 36 -1.65 -7.40 6.45
C VAL A 36 -1.91 -8.14 7.76
N SER A 37 -1.27 -7.75 8.87
CA SER A 37 -1.55 -8.35 10.19
C SER A 37 -2.99 -8.20 10.70
N ASP A 38 -3.78 -7.23 10.22
CA ASP A 38 -5.19 -7.05 10.61
C ASP A 38 -6.14 -7.88 9.74
N ALA A 39 -5.66 -8.27 8.55
CA ALA A 39 -6.45 -8.96 7.53
C ALA A 39 -6.09 -10.45 7.43
N LEU A 40 -4.89 -10.85 7.88
CA LEU A 40 -4.51 -12.24 8.05
C LEU A 40 -5.35 -12.87 9.18
N GLU A 41 -6.37 -13.62 8.79
CA GLU A 41 -7.02 -14.63 9.64
C GLU A 41 -6.13 -15.89 9.70
N ASP A 42 -6.31 -16.78 10.69
CA ASP A 42 -5.46 -17.97 10.98
C ASP A 42 -5.05 -18.85 9.76
N ASP A 43 -5.75 -18.78 8.62
CA ASP A 43 -5.50 -19.57 7.41
C ASP A 43 -5.20 -18.72 6.14
N SER A 44 -5.24 -17.38 6.22
CA SER A 44 -4.96 -16.49 5.08
C SER A 44 -3.46 -16.24 4.92
N THR A 45 -3.03 -16.00 3.67
CA THR A 45 -1.65 -15.63 3.36
C THR A 45 -1.58 -14.21 2.78
N LEU A 46 -0.40 -13.59 2.80
CA LEU A 46 -0.18 -12.28 2.18
C LEU A 46 -0.62 -12.26 0.70
N GLU A 47 -0.33 -13.34 -0.02
CA GLU A 47 -0.74 -13.49 -1.42
C GLU A 47 -2.27 -13.44 -1.56
N ASP A 48 -2.99 -14.21 -0.75
CA ASP A 48 -4.46 -14.23 -0.76
C ASP A 48 -5.04 -12.82 -0.51
N GLU A 49 -4.52 -12.13 0.51
CA GLU A 49 -4.93 -10.76 0.82
C GLU A 49 -4.66 -9.76 -0.31
N LEU A 50 -3.51 -9.90 -1.01
CA LEU A 50 -3.20 -9.09 -2.19
C LEU A 50 -4.21 -9.32 -3.32
N PHE A 51 -4.56 -10.58 -3.60
CA PHE A 51 -5.50 -10.93 -4.67
C PHE A 51 -6.95 -10.55 -4.35
N GLN A 52 -7.38 -10.72 -3.10
CA GLN A 52 -8.73 -10.39 -2.65
C GLN A 52 -8.94 -8.87 -2.52
N SER A 53 -7.88 -8.12 -2.25
CA SER A 53 -7.99 -6.69 -1.98
C SER A 53 -8.31 -5.86 -3.23
N PRO A 54 -9.41 -5.08 -3.23
CA PRO A 54 -9.80 -4.26 -4.37
C PRO A 54 -8.89 -3.05 -4.57
N CYS A 55 -8.12 -2.66 -3.55
CA CYS A 55 -7.14 -1.58 -3.60
C CYS A 55 -6.01 -1.85 -2.61
N ILE A 56 -4.77 -1.66 -3.06
CA ILE A 56 -3.58 -1.88 -2.25
C ILE A 56 -2.78 -0.59 -2.21
N VAL A 57 -2.37 -0.19 -1.02
CA VAL A 57 -1.53 0.97 -0.80
C VAL A 57 -0.17 0.46 -0.31
N LEU A 58 0.83 0.56 -1.18
CA LEU A 58 2.21 0.18 -0.91
C LEU A 58 3.00 1.42 -0.47
N VAL A 59 3.51 1.41 0.75
CA VAL A 59 4.48 2.40 1.21
C VAL A 59 5.86 1.93 0.76
N TYR A 60 6.43 2.68 -0.18
CA TYR A 60 7.72 2.40 -0.78
C TYR A 60 8.82 3.18 -0.07
N THR A 61 9.69 2.43 0.58
CA THR A 61 10.88 2.92 1.27
C THR A 61 12.11 2.16 0.81
N GLN A 62 13.29 2.55 1.31
CA GLN A 62 14.54 1.86 1.03
C GLN A 62 14.49 0.38 1.41
N GLU A 63 13.85 0.04 2.54
CA GLU A 63 13.71 -1.35 3.00
C GLU A 63 12.77 -2.14 2.08
N SER A 64 11.64 -1.54 1.66
CA SER A 64 10.74 -2.19 0.70
C SER A 64 11.42 -2.46 -0.64
N GLU A 65 12.21 -1.52 -1.15
CA GLU A 65 13.01 -1.71 -2.37
C GLU A 65 13.96 -2.89 -2.23
N LYS A 66 14.67 -2.95 -1.10
CA LYS A 66 15.60 -4.04 -0.80
C LYS A 66 14.89 -5.40 -0.78
N PHE A 67 13.72 -5.48 -0.13
CA PHE A 67 12.91 -6.69 -0.14
C PHE A 67 12.48 -7.09 -1.56
N LEU A 68 12.02 -6.14 -2.38
CA LEU A 68 11.64 -6.37 -3.77
C LEU A 68 12.82 -6.82 -4.66
N GLN A 69 14.03 -6.34 -4.39
CA GLN A 69 15.22 -6.70 -5.14
C GLN A 69 15.79 -8.06 -4.73
N GLU A 70 15.91 -8.30 -3.43
CA GLU A 70 16.47 -9.53 -2.88
C GLU A 70 15.45 -10.67 -2.80
N GLY A 71 14.16 -10.39 -3.04
CA GLY A 71 13.07 -11.35 -2.87
C GLY A 71 12.84 -11.74 -1.41
N ALA A 72 13.24 -10.87 -0.48
CA ALA A 72 13.17 -11.10 0.95
C ALA A 72 11.78 -10.76 1.52
N PHE A 73 11.50 -11.30 2.70
CA PHE A 73 10.26 -11.13 3.42
C PHE A 73 10.50 -10.46 4.78
N ASP A 74 9.46 -9.77 5.24
CA ASP A 74 9.40 -9.06 6.49
C ASP A 74 8.28 -9.67 7.35
N PHE A 75 8.57 -9.90 8.62
CA PHE A 75 7.61 -10.47 9.57
C PHE A 75 7.20 -9.45 10.61
N ASN A 76 5.93 -9.51 11.01
CA ASN A 76 5.44 -8.88 12.22
C ASN A 76 4.97 -9.99 13.16
N GLU A 77 5.69 -10.13 14.27
CA GLU A 77 5.52 -11.23 15.23
C GLU A 77 5.69 -12.60 14.54
N GLU A 78 4.60 -13.27 14.20
CA GLU A 78 4.57 -14.58 13.53
C GLU A 78 4.06 -14.54 12.09
N PHE A 79 3.63 -13.37 11.60
CA PHE A 79 2.99 -13.23 10.29
C PHE A 79 3.90 -12.55 9.27
N VAL A 80 3.93 -13.08 8.04
CA VAL A 80 4.59 -12.42 6.91
C VAL A 80 3.76 -11.19 6.52
N VAL A 81 4.29 -10.00 6.78
CA VAL A 81 3.59 -8.74 6.49
C VAL A 81 4.04 -8.10 5.19
N PHE A 82 5.21 -8.49 4.69
CA PHE A 82 5.72 -8.04 3.42
C PHE A 82 6.53 -9.16 2.79
N ASP A 83 6.31 -9.43 1.51
CA ASP A 83 7.14 -10.36 0.75
C ASP A 83 7.48 -9.69 -0.57
N GLY A 84 8.77 -9.45 -0.79
CA GLY A 84 9.25 -8.79 -1.99
C GLY A 84 9.05 -9.62 -3.25
N SER A 85 9.13 -10.94 -3.18
CA SER A 85 8.92 -11.84 -4.33
C SER A 85 7.46 -11.83 -4.76
N ILE A 86 6.54 -12.01 -3.82
CA ILE A 86 5.08 -12.01 -4.06
C ILE A 86 4.64 -10.61 -4.52
N THR A 87 5.08 -9.56 -3.83
CA THR A 87 4.70 -8.18 -4.17
C THR A 87 5.19 -7.80 -5.56
N LYS A 88 6.40 -8.23 -5.95
CA LYS A 88 6.94 -7.98 -7.28
C LYS A 88 6.14 -8.72 -8.35
N ALA A 89 5.88 -10.02 -8.17
CA ALA A 89 5.06 -10.79 -9.11
C ALA A 89 3.65 -10.19 -9.26
N PHE A 90 3.05 -9.75 -8.15
CA PHE A 90 1.75 -9.08 -8.15
C PHE A 90 1.78 -7.75 -8.93
N LEU A 91 2.86 -6.98 -8.83
CA LEU A 91 3.04 -5.74 -9.59
C LEU A 91 3.32 -5.97 -11.08
N GLU A 92 3.83 -7.14 -11.45
CA GLU A 92 4.05 -7.51 -12.86
C GLU A 92 2.74 -7.84 -13.59
N GLU A 93 1.68 -8.21 -12.87
CA GLU A 93 0.35 -8.41 -13.42
C GLU A 93 -0.40 -7.09 -13.67
N ASP A 94 -0.69 -6.78 -14.94
CA ASP A 94 -1.34 -5.53 -15.36
C ASP A 94 -2.72 -5.28 -14.71
N GLU A 95 -3.49 -6.32 -14.42
CA GLU A 95 -4.78 -6.18 -13.73
C GLU A 95 -4.62 -5.83 -12.25
N MET A 96 -3.59 -6.40 -11.61
CA MET A 96 -3.29 -6.24 -10.21
C MET A 96 -2.62 -4.88 -9.94
N ALA A 97 -1.63 -4.51 -10.77
CA ALA A 97 -1.01 -3.19 -10.78
C ALA A 97 -2.05 -2.06 -10.89
N LYS A 98 -3.19 -2.29 -11.57
CA LYS A 98 -4.27 -1.28 -11.67
C LYS A 98 -4.96 -0.97 -10.33
N ARG A 99 -4.76 -1.79 -9.31
CA ARG A 99 -5.34 -1.63 -7.96
C ARG A 99 -4.33 -1.09 -6.96
N VAL A 100 -3.05 -1.03 -7.34
CA VAL A 100 -1.96 -0.57 -6.47
C VAL A 100 -1.79 0.94 -6.54
N ILE A 101 -1.59 1.54 -5.38
CA ILE A 101 -1.16 2.91 -5.15
C ILE A 101 0.16 2.84 -4.42
N VAL A 102 1.18 3.53 -4.93
CA VAL A 102 2.50 3.59 -4.31
C VAL A 102 2.69 4.95 -3.65
N ILE A 103 3.15 4.93 -2.42
CA ILE A 103 3.43 6.13 -1.62
C ILE A 103 4.89 6.13 -1.25
N HIS A 104 5.59 7.24 -1.44
CA HIS A 104 6.98 7.34 -1.06
C HIS A 104 7.30 8.70 -0.43
N TYR A 105 8.17 8.70 0.58
CA TYR A 105 8.41 9.89 1.41
C TYR A 105 9.61 10.73 0.97
N GLY A 106 10.65 10.06 0.49
CA GLY A 106 11.91 10.69 0.08
C GLY A 106 12.68 9.75 -0.85
N TRP A 107 12.71 8.46 -0.52
CA TRP A 107 13.18 7.42 -1.43
C TRP A 107 12.28 7.36 -2.66
N ARG A 108 12.86 7.42 -3.86
CA ARG A 108 12.07 7.44 -5.10
C ARG A 108 11.96 6.02 -5.64
N PRO A 109 10.76 5.56 -6.02
CA PRO A 109 10.59 4.28 -6.71
C PRO A 109 11.41 4.19 -7.99
N GLU A 110 11.81 2.98 -8.34
CA GLU A 110 12.48 2.70 -9.62
C GLU A 110 11.61 3.08 -10.83
N GLN A 111 12.25 3.29 -11.99
CA GLN A 111 11.53 3.73 -13.20
C GLN A 111 10.44 2.74 -13.64
N TRP A 112 10.62 1.43 -13.43
CA TRP A 112 9.65 0.42 -13.83
C TRP A 112 8.30 0.58 -13.09
N PHE A 113 8.28 1.13 -11.86
CA PHE A 113 7.04 1.51 -11.18
C PHE A 113 6.30 2.61 -11.95
N TYR A 114 7.02 3.61 -12.45
CA TYR A 114 6.43 4.69 -13.22
C TYR A 114 5.95 4.21 -14.59
N ASP A 115 6.57 3.20 -15.18
CA ASP A 115 6.07 2.58 -16.42
C ASP A 115 4.76 1.83 -16.18
N ARG A 116 4.68 1.06 -15.07
CA ARG A 116 3.52 0.23 -14.74
C ARG A 116 2.34 1.02 -14.17
N ILE A 117 2.58 1.93 -13.23
CA ILE A 117 1.54 2.66 -12.48
C ILE A 117 1.81 4.18 -12.37
N PRO A 118 2.09 4.87 -13.48
CA PRO A 118 2.58 6.26 -13.48
C PRO A 118 1.66 7.25 -12.73
N LYS A 119 0.35 7.02 -12.78
CA LYS A 119 -0.66 7.93 -12.23
C LYS A 119 -1.01 7.67 -10.77
N ARG A 120 -0.40 6.66 -10.14
CA ARG A 120 -0.73 6.21 -8.79
C ARG A 120 0.48 6.17 -7.85
N ILE A 121 1.55 6.86 -8.23
CA ILE A 121 2.72 7.07 -7.39
C ILE A 121 2.60 8.46 -6.77
N PHE A 122 2.60 8.53 -5.45
CA PHE A 122 2.44 9.75 -4.69
C PHE A 122 3.63 9.98 -3.78
N HIS A 123 4.29 11.12 -3.97
CA HIS A 123 5.31 11.59 -3.06
C HIS A 123 4.66 12.31 -1.87
N VAL A 124 4.79 11.78 -0.65
CA VAL A 124 4.29 12.43 0.56
C VAL A 124 5.47 13.09 1.27
N SER A 125 5.55 14.41 1.19
CA SER A 125 6.63 15.15 1.86
C SER A 125 6.64 14.94 3.37
N GLU A 126 7.80 14.52 3.90
CA GLU A 126 8.06 14.33 5.34
C GLU A 126 8.07 15.64 6.13
N SER A 127 8.38 16.75 5.46
CA SER A 127 8.47 18.08 6.08
C SER A 127 7.11 18.71 6.37
N LEU A 128 6.00 18.13 5.86
CA LEU A 128 4.65 18.66 6.02
C LEU A 128 3.81 17.70 6.84
N GLU A 129 2.94 18.24 7.70
CA GLU A 129 1.93 17.43 8.37
C GLU A 129 1.01 16.76 7.35
N LEU A 130 0.59 15.51 7.61
CA LEU A 130 -0.29 14.74 6.71
C LEU A 130 -1.55 15.51 6.30
N LYS A 131 -2.12 16.28 7.24
CA LYS A 131 -3.31 17.12 7.03
C LYS A 131 -3.08 18.30 6.09
N ALA A 132 -1.85 18.81 6.04
CA ALA A 132 -1.44 19.93 5.19
C ALA A 132 -0.86 19.45 3.86
N ASN A 133 -0.68 18.14 3.70
CA ASN A 133 -0.03 17.57 2.54
C ASN A 133 -1.05 17.30 1.40
N PRO A 134 -1.01 18.05 0.29
CA PRO A 134 -1.99 17.92 -0.79
C PRO A 134 -1.92 16.57 -1.51
N LYS A 135 -0.82 15.82 -1.32
CA LYS A 135 -0.65 14.49 -1.91
C LYS A 135 -1.45 13.44 -1.15
N VAL A 136 -1.62 13.61 0.16
CA VAL A 136 -2.47 12.72 0.97
C VAL A 136 -3.93 12.84 0.55
N GLU A 137 -4.41 14.03 0.22
CA GLU A 137 -5.77 14.20 -0.33
C GLU A 137 -5.94 13.54 -1.71
N GLN A 138 -4.93 13.63 -2.58
CA GLN A 138 -4.92 12.93 -3.87
C GLN A 138 -4.93 11.40 -3.70
N ILE A 139 -4.20 10.87 -2.73
CA ILE A 139 -4.22 9.44 -2.38
C ILE A 139 -5.63 9.02 -1.98
N VAL A 140 -6.27 9.76 -1.07
CA VAL A 140 -7.65 9.48 -0.63
C VAL A 140 -8.63 9.49 -1.80
N ASP A 141 -8.55 10.49 -2.68
CA ASP A 141 -9.44 10.58 -3.84
C ASP A 141 -9.21 9.40 -4.81
N THR A 142 -7.95 9.01 -5.01
CA THR A 142 -7.58 7.86 -5.84
C THR A 142 -8.12 6.55 -5.27
N ILE A 143 -7.98 6.31 -3.97
CA ILE A 143 -8.54 5.15 -3.28
C ILE A 143 -10.06 5.13 -3.47
N LYS A 144 -10.75 6.25 -3.22
CA LYS A 144 -12.20 6.37 -3.42
C LYS A 144 -12.60 6.05 -4.86
N GLY A 145 -11.81 6.50 -5.84
CA GLY A 145 -12.03 6.21 -7.25
C GLY A 145 -11.92 4.71 -7.60
N ILE A 146 -10.91 4.02 -7.06
CA ILE A 146 -10.71 2.58 -7.26
C ILE A 146 -11.84 1.79 -6.58
N VAL A 147 -12.09 2.08 -5.30
CA VAL A 147 -13.12 1.42 -4.49
C VAL A 147 -14.52 1.57 -5.09
N LYS A 148 -14.88 2.75 -5.58
CA LYS A 148 -16.18 2.98 -6.24
C LYS A 148 -16.32 2.26 -7.57
N LYS A 149 -15.23 2.10 -8.34
CA LYS A 149 -15.26 1.38 -9.62
C LYS A 149 -15.48 -0.12 -9.44
N ASN A 150 -14.93 -0.71 -8.38
CA ASN A 150 -15.10 -2.13 -8.05
C ASN A 150 -16.48 -2.47 -7.42
N LYS A 151 -17.36 -1.48 -7.23
CA LYS A 151 -18.74 -1.69 -6.74
C LYS A 151 -19.80 -1.75 -7.85
N LYS A 152 -19.43 -1.51 -9.11
CA LYS A 152 -20.32 -1.55 -10.28
C LYS A 152 -20.13 -2.86 -11.02
#